data_AF-A0A7C2ZL47-F1
#
_entry.id   AF-A0A7C2ZL47-F1
#
_cell.length_a   1.000
_cell.length_b   1.000
_cell.length_c   1.000
_cell.angle_alpha   90.00
_cell.angle_beta   90.00
_cell.angle_gamma   90.00
#
_symmetry.space_group_name_H-M   'P 1'
#
loop_
_entity.id
_entity.type
_entity.pdbx_description
1 polymer ?
#
loop_
_entity_poly.entity_id
_entity_poly.type
_entity_poly.pdbx_seq_one_letter_code
_entity_poly.pdbx_strand_id
1 'polypeptide(L)'
;PLAGIHAGLQAAGEGFHLVAACDQPLLTGQLARFLLERAWQSQRAGQGPVDALVIRSGERVEVLPAVLHHRCARTAEQLLARMVRPSLRDLLGALRRVCVDAGELEPMGKPELLLWNVNRPEDVAVALRHLGAALLRHGAPAHPGSFFWLAYWQGVPVFGLPSCGLYAEGTLADLLLPRVLAGEVITLADLAALGHGGLLRPEMAFRFPPYGLTAEADAPHGESPDALRAPGR
;
A
#
# COMPACT_ATOMS: atom_id res chain seq x y z
N PRO A 1 -1.75 8.87 9.81
CA PRO A 1 -0.65 9.21 8.87
C PRO A 1 0.60 9.78 9.56
N LEU A 2 0.47 10.80 10.41
CA LEU A 2 1.63 11.50 11.00
C LEU A 2 2.58 10.58 11.78
N ALA A 3 2.06 9.65 12.59
CA ALA A 3 2.89 8.68 13.31
C ALA A 3 3.73 7.79 12.37
N GLY A 4 3.16 7.35 11.25
CA GLY A 4 3.89 6.58 10.24
C GLY A 4 4.97 7.40 9.54
N ILE A 5 4.70 8.69 9.28
CA ILE A 5 5.69 9.61 8.71
C ILE A 5 6.82 9.87 9.71
N HIS A 6 6.50 10.09 10.98
CA HIS A 6 7.49 10.22 12.05
C HIS A 6 8.40 9.00 12.12
N ALA A 7 7.84 7.79 12.20
CA ALA A 7 8.60 6.55 12.23
C ALA A 7 9.44 6.38 10.95
N GLY A 8 8.87 6.67 9.79
CA GLY A 8 9.56 6.61 8.50
C GLY A 8 10.74 7.58 8.42
N LEU A 9 10.60 8.83 8.90
CA LEU A 9 11.68 9.81 8.93
C LEU A 9 12.76 9.49 9.97
N GLN A 10 12.41 8.84 11.09
CA GLN A 10 13.39 8.36 12.07
C GLN A 10 14.21 7.17 11.53
N ALA A 11 13.59 6.30 10.75
CA ALA A 11 14.26 5.17 10.13
C ALA A 11 15.04 5.57 8.87
N ALA A 12 14.58 6.61 8.17
CA ALA A 12 15.26 7.15 7.00
C ALA A 12 16.53 7.91 7.41
N GLY A 13 17.58 7.78 6.62
CA GLY A 13 18.86 8.44 6.88
C GLY A 13 18.79 9.97 6.80
N GLU A 14 19.95 10.61 6.94
CA GLU A 14 20.08 12.06 6.83
C GLU A 14 19.73 12.56 5.41
N GLY A 15 18.75 13.45 5.29
CA GLY A 15 18.49 14.22 4.08
C GLY A 15 17.01 14.51 3.82
N PHE A 16 16.68 14.72 2.55
CA PHE A 16 15.32 14.86 2.05
C PHE A 16 14.76 13.52 1.59
N HIS A 17 13.51 13.25 1.97
CA HIS A 17 12.79 12.02 1.68
C HIS A 17 11.46 12.33 1.02
N LEU A 18 11.12 11.59 -0.02
CA LEU A 18 9.77 11.64 -0.59
C LEU A 18 8.84 10.83 0.31
N VAL A 19 7.72 11.43 0.66
CA VAL A 19 6.61 10.80 1.37
C VAL A 19 5.41 10.79 0.43
N ALA A 20 4.83 9.62 0.25
CA ALA A 20 3.64 9.42 -0.56
C ALA A 20 2.65 8.50 0.17
N ALA A 21 1.38 8.59 -0.19
CA ALA A 21 0.38 7.67 0.29
C ALA A 21 0.35 6.41 -0.59
N CYS A 22 0.01 5.26 -0.01
CA CYS A 22 0.01 3.98 -0.73
C CYS A 22 -1.11 3.84 -1.77
N ASP A 23 -2.07 4.76 -1.74
CA ASP A 23 -3.20 4.86 -2.66
C ASP A 23 -2.93 5.84 -3.82
N GLN A 24 -1.66 6.19 -4.08
CA GLN A 24 -1.23 7.04 -5.21
C GLN A 24 -0.52 6.23 -6.30
N PRO A 25 -1.24 5.36 -7.05
CA PRO A 25 -0.62 4.40 -7.97
C PRO A 25 0.01 5.04 -9.21
N LEU A 26 -0.35 6.28 -9.54
CA LEU A 26 0.13 7.00 -10.71
C LEU A 26 1.32 7.94 -10.39
N LEU A 27 1.80 7.92 -9.15
CA LEU A 27 3.04 8.60 -8.77
C LEU A 27 4.22 7.96 -9.54
N THR A 28 4.94 8.78 -10.30
CA THR A 28 6.06 8.29 -11.12
C THR A 28 7.42 8.57 -10.49
N GLY A 29 8.42 7.75 -10.85
CA GLY A 29 9.81 8.00 -10.48
C GLY A 29 10.36 9.33 -11.04
N GLN A 30 9.85 9.80 -12.18
CA GLN A 30 10.21 11.10 -12.75
C GLN A 30 9.75 12.24 -11.85
N LEU A 31 8.49 12.21 -11.41
CA LEU A 31 7.94 13.19 -10.46
C LEU A 31 8.69 13.15 -9.12
N ALA A 32 8.93 11.95 -8.59
CA ALA A 32 9.69 11.76 -7.36
C ALA A 32 11.06 12.45 -7.39
N ARG A 33 11.83 12.23 -8.47
CA ARG A 33 13.15 12.85 -8.68
C ARG A 33 13.05 14.36 -8.79
N PHE A 34 12.12 14.86 -9.60
CA PHE A 34 11.90 16.29 -9.76
C PHE A 34 11.63 17.00 -8.42
N LEU A 35 10.74 16.45 -7.60
CA LEU A 35 10.42 17.05 -6.30
C LEU A 35 11.63 17.06 -5.34
N LEU A 36 12.40 15.96 -5.32
CA LEU A 36 13.62 15.86 -4.51
C LEU A 36 14.71 16.83 -4.98
N GLU A 37 14.95 16.91 -6.29
CA GLU A 37 15.90 17.84 -6.89
C GLU A 37 15.50 19.29 -6.60
N ARG A 38 14.22 19.62 -6.72
CA ARG A 38 13.69 20.96 -6.41
C ARG A 38 13.87 21.33 -4.94
N ALA A 39 13.71 20.38 -4.02
CA ALA A 39 13.96 20.59 -2.60
C ALA A 39 15.45 20.88 -2.33
N TRP A 40 16.36 20.09 -2.92
CA TRP A 40 17.81 20.31 -2.82
C TRP A 40 18.26 21.62 -3.45
N GLN A 41 17.74 21.97 -4.64
CA GLN A 41 18.01 23.25 -5.29
C GLN A 41 17.58 24.41 -4.40
N SER A 42 16.41 24.33 -3.79
CA SER A 42 15.90 25.36 -2.89
C SER A 42 16.75 25.48 -1.61
N GLN A 43 17.21 24.36 -1.05
CA GLN A 43 18.15 24.34 0.08
C GLN A 43 19.51 24.97 -0.27
N ARG A 44 19.99 24.83 -1.52
CA ARG A 44 21.28 25.38 -2.00
C ARG A 44 21.19 26.85 -2.41
N ALA A 45 20.06 27.26 -3.01
CA ALA A 45 19.83 28.62 -3.45
C ALA A 45 19.42 29.56 -2.30
N GLY A 46 19.02 28.99 -1.15
CA GLY A 46 18.19 29.67 -0.16
C GLY A 46 18.86 30.10 1.15
N GLN A 47 18.32 31.21 1.66
CA GLN A 47 18.61 31.93 2.91
C GLN A 47 18.07 31.19 4.16
N GLY A 48 18.46 29.93 4.37
CA GLY A 48 18.14 29.11 5.55
C GLY A 48 17.47 27.76 5.24
N PRO A 49 17.24 26.92 6.27
CA PRO A 49 16.87 25.50 6.09
C PRO A 49 15.46 25.32 5.50
N VAL A 50 15.32 24.46 4.49
CA VAL A 50 14.04 24.06 3.89
C VAL A 50 13.57 22.76 4.51
N ASP A 51 12.48 22.77 5.27
CA ASP A 51 12.00 21.58 5.97
C ASP A 51 11.15 20.69 5.07
N ALA A 52 10.31 21.29 4.23
CA ALA A 52 9.40 20.55 3.36
C ALA A 52 9.27 21.20 1.99
N LEU A 53 8.99 20.38 0.98
CA LEU A 53 8.49 20.82 -0.31
C LEU A 53 7.12 20.17 -0.56
N VAL A 54 6.15 21.02 -0.90
CA VAL A 54 4.76 20.64 -1.14
C VAL A 54 4.31 21.12 -2.51
N ILE A 55 3.24 20.51 -3.02
CA ILE A 55 2.65 20.86 -4.31
C ILE A 55 1.42 21.75 -4.04
N ARG A 56 1.24 22.77 -4.87
CA ARG A 56 0.07 23.66 -4.82
C ARG A 56 -0.72 23.54 -6.12
N SER A 57 -2.00 23.21 -5.99
CA SER A 57 -2.97 23.14 -7.08
C SER A 57 -4.00 24.26 -6.90
N GLY A 58 -3.76 25.42 -7.53
CA GLY A 58 -4.56 26.63 -7.30
C GLY A 58 -4.43 27.12 -5.86
N GLU A 59 -5.54 27.21 -5.12
CA GLU A 59 -5.53 27.61 -3.71
C GLU A 59 -5.23 26.44 -2.75
N ARG A 60 -5.30 25.20 -3.24
CA ARG A 60 -5.13 24.00 -2.43
C ARG A 60 -3.66 23.63 -2.35
N VAL A 61 -3.17 23.39 -1.12
CA VAL A 61 -1.89 22.70 -0.89
C VAL A 61 -2.16 21.21 -0.78
N GLU A 62 -1.53 20.44 -1.67
CA GLU A 62 -1.51 19.00 -1.58
C GLU A 62 -0.59 18.56 -0.46
N VAL A 63 -1.14 17.68 0.38
CA VAL A 63 -0.48 17.22 1.59
C VAL A 63 0.48 16.06 1.26
N LEU A 64 0.11 15.23 0.28
CA LEU A 64 0.91 14.15 -0.28
C LEU A 64 0.69 14.07 -1.81
N PRO A 65 1.70 13.72 -2.60
CA PRO A 65 3.08 13.47 -2.18
C PRO A 65 3.76 14.78 -1.72
N ALA A 66 4.72 14.64 -0.81
CA ALA A 66 5.52 15.76 -0.30
C ALA A 66 6.96 15.30 -0.07
N VAL A 67 7.90 16.23 -0.14
CA VAL A 67 9.29 15.96 0.27
C VAL A 67 9.51 16.55 1.65
N LEU A 68 9.97 15.74 2.59
CA LEU A 68 10.26 16.15 3.97
C LEU A 68 11.72 15.92 4.28
N HIS A 69 12.35 16.86 4.95
CA HIS A 69 13.68 16.65 5.52
C HIS A 69 13.58 15.78 6.78
N HIS A 70 14.56 14.90 7.03
CA HIS A 70 14.56 14.02 8.21
C HIS A 70 14.35 14.77 9.55
N ARG A 71 14.88 16.01 9.66
CA ARG A 71 14.71 16.90 10.83
C ARG A 71 13.24 17.18 11.20
N CYS A 72 12.32 17.03 10.25
CA CYS A 72 10.89 17.16 10.50
C CYS A 72 10.36 16.10 11.48
N ALA A 73 11.08 14.99 11.69
CA ALA A 73 10.74 13.99 12.69
C ALA A 73 10.57 14.63 14.08
N ARG A 74 11.47 15.54 14.48
CA ARG A 74 11.37 16.22 15.79
C ARG A 74 10.09 17.04 15.93
N THR A 75 9.70 17.76 14.89
CA THR A 75 8.46 18.54 14.89
C THR A 75 7.25 17.62 14.90
N ALA A 76 7.28 16.52 14.16
CA ALA A 76 6.21 15.52 14.17
C ALA A 76 6.04 14.88 15.56
N GLU A 77 7.14 14.54 16.23
CA GLU A 77 7.14 14.01 17.60
C GLU A 77 6.50 14.98 18.59
N GLN A 78 6.88 16.27 18.53
CA GLN A 78 6.31 17.30 19.40
C GLN A 78 4.80 17.48 19.20
N LEU A 79 4.32 17.42 17.96
CA LEU A 79 2.89 17.49 17.66
C LEU A 79 2.14 16.26 18.15
N LEU A 80 2.70 15.06 17.96
CA LEU A 80 2.15 13.79 18.47
C LEU A 80 2.03 13.78 19.99
N ALA A 81 2.97 14.39 20.70
CA ALA A 81 2.94 14.47 22.16
C ALA A 81 1.92 15.49 22.71
N ARG A 82 1.59 16.55 21.95
CA ARG A 82 0.82 17.70 22.45
C ARG A 82 -0.63 17.75 21.97
N MET A 83 -0.95 17.10 20.85
CA MET A 83 -2.26 17.19 20.22
C MET A 83 -3.01 15.86 20.26
N VAL A 84 -4.32 15.94 20.44
CA VAL A 84 -5.21 14.79 20.28
C VAL A 84 -5.52 14.64 18.79
N ARG A 85 -4.78 13.74 18.10
CA ARG A 85 -4.87 13.46 16.65
C ARG A 85 -4.32 14.57 15.73
N PRO A 86 -3.02 14.91 15.81
CA PRO A 86 -2.41 15.83 14.86
C PRO A 86 -2.49 15.31 13.42
N SER A 87 -2.75 16.22 12.51
CA SER A 87 -2.80 15.97 11.07
C SER A 87 -1.47 16.30 10.39
N LEU A 88 -1.30 15.82 9.16
CA LEU A 88 -0.14 16.20 8.36
C LEU A 88 -0.21 17.69 7.94
N ARG A 89 -1.40 18.29 7.92
CA ARG A 89 -1.56 19.74 7.70
C ARG A 89 -0.97 20.54 8.87
N ASP A 90 -1.13 20.06 10.10
CA ASP A 90 -0.55 20.70 11.29
C ASP A 90 0.98 20.65 11.23
N LEU A 91 1.55 19.50 10.85
CA LEU A 91 2.99 19.38 10.62
C LEU A 91 3.45 20.38 9.56
N LEU A 92 2.87 20.33 8.36
CA LEU A 92 3.25 21.24 7.28
C LEU A 92 3.10 22.71 7.69
N GLY A 93 2.06 23.04 8.47
CA GLY A 93 1.83 24.38 9.03
C GLY A 93 2.96 24.89 9.92
N ALA A 94 3.64 24.00 10.65
CA ALA A 94 4.75 24.31 11.55
C ALA A 94 6.14 24.31 10.90
N LEU A 95 6.25 23.96 9.61
CA LEU A 95 7.51 23.79 8.90
C LEU A 95 7.82 24.97 7.96
N ARG A 96 9.11 25.21 7.71
CA ARG A 96 9.53 26.10 6.61
C ARG A 96 9.39 25.36 5.28
N ARG A 97 8.36 25.71 4.50
CA ARG A 97 8.01 25.02 3.26
C ARG A 97 8.45 25.78 2.02
N VAL A 98 8.81 25.04 1.00
CA VAL A 98 8.83 25.49 -0.40
C VAL A 98 7.60 24.92 -1.10
N CYS A 99 7.00 25.68 -2.01
CA CYS A 99 5.86 25.23 -2.79
C CYS A 99 6.24 25.17 -4.27
N VAL A 100 5.80 24.11 -4.93
CA VAL A 100 5.87 23.92 -6.38
C VAL A 100 4.45 24.01 -6.91
N ASP A 101 4.25 24.77 -7.98
CA ASP A 101 2.94 24.86 -8.63
C ASP A 101 2.65 23.57 -9.40
N ALA A 102 1.39 23.11 -9.39
CA ALA A 102 0.98 21.91 -10.10
C ALA A 102 1.24 22.02 -11.62
N GLY A 103 1.21 23.22 -12.20
CA GLY A 103 1.57 23.45 -13.60
C GLY A 103 3.04 23.16 -13.91
N GLU A 104 3.94 23.26 -12.92
CA GLU A 104 5.35 22.83 -13.09
C GLU A 104 5.44 21.29 -13.28
N LEU A 105 4.36 20.54 -13.01
CA LEU A 105 4.35 19.09 -13.14
C LEU A 105 4.02 18.59 -14.55
N GLU A 106 3.45 19.43 -15.40
CA GLU A 106 3.00 19.08 -16.76
C GLU A 106 4.05 18.33 -17.60
N PRO A 107 5.36 18.66 -17.56
CA PRO A 107 6.38 17.93 -18.32
C PRO A 107 6.54 16.44 -17.92
N MET A 108 6.00 16.04 -16.77
CA MET A 108 6.08 14.68 -16.23
C MET A 108 4.76 13.92 -16.35
N GLY A 109 3.70 14.59 -16.79
CA GLY A 109 2.35 14.04 -16.90
C GLY A 109 1.28 15.01 -16.43
N LYS A 110 0.02 14.58 -16.56
CA LYS A 110 -1.13 15.38 -16.13
C LYS A 110 -1.14 15.51 -14.61
N PRO A 111 -1.07 16.73 -14.04
CA PRO A 111 -1.03 16.91 -12.58
C PRO A 111 -2.21 16.24 -11.87
N GLU A 112 -3.39 16.23 -12.49
CA GLU A 112 -4.59 15.62 -11.91
C GLU A 112 -4.46 14.11 -11.75
N LEU A 113 -3.72 13.45 -12.65
CA LEU A 113 -3.44 12.02 -12.59
C LEU A 113 -2.26 11.70 -11.68
N LEU A 114 -1.19 12.48 -11.77
CA LEU A 114 0.02 12.28 -10.97
C LEU A 114 -0.23 12.41 -9.45
N LEU A 115 -1.22 13.20 -9.06
CA LEU A 115 -1.58 13.47 -7.67
C LEU A 115 -2.87 12.74 -7.26
N TRP A 116 -3.42 11.89 -8.13
CA TRP A 116 -4.68 11.20 -7.89
C TRP A 116 -4.54 10.11 -6.84
N ASN A 117 -5.60 9.95 -6.03
CA ASN A 117 -5.69 8.90 -5.02
C ASN A 117 -6.82 7.93 -5.39
N VAL A 118 -6.57 6.64 -5.22
CA VAL A 118 -7.57 5.58 -5.29
C VAL A 118 -8.32 5.56 -3.96
N ASN A 119 -9.60 5.92 -3.97
CA ASN A 119 -10.40 5.99 -2.75
C ASN A 119 -11.44 4.86 -2.67
N ARG A 120 -11.78 4.26 -3.81
CA ARG A 120 -12.80 3.23 -3.93
C ARG A 120 -12.32 2.03 -4.75
N PRO A 121 -12.89 0.83 -4.56
CA PRO A 121 -12.52 -0.36 -5.33
C PRO A 121 -12.60 -0.15 -6.85
N GLU A 122 -13.59 0.59 -7.35
CA GLU A 122 -13.74 0.90 -8.78
C GLU A 122 -12.61 1.77 -9.35
N ASP A 123 -11.98 2.60 -8.52
CA ASP A 123 -10.86 3.47 -8.92
C ASP A 123 -9.63 2.63 -9.34
N VAL A 124 -9.49 1.42 -8.79
CA VAL A 124 -8.38 0.52 -9.13
C VAL A 124 -8.38 0.17 -10.62
N ALA A 125 -9.55 -0.11 -11.20
CA ALA A 125 -9.65 -0.41 -12.62
C ALA A 125 -9.26 0.81 -13.49
N VAL A 126 -9.54 2.03 -13.03
CA VAL A 126 -9.10 3.27 -13.68
C VAL A 126 -7.59 3.42 -13.58
N ALA A 127 -7.01 3.21 -12.39
CA ALA A 127 -5.57 3.25 -12.16
C ALA A 127 -4.82 2.26 -13.06
N LEU A 128 -5.27 1.00 -13.10
CA LEU A 128 -4.68 -0.04 -13.94
C LEU A 128 -4.69 0.35 -15.42
N ARG A 129 -5.78 0.93 -15.93
CA ARG A 129 -5.84 1.42 -17.32
C ARG A 129 -4.82 2.52 -17.58
N HIS A 130 -4.67 3.48 -16.67
CA HIS A 130 -3.67 4.55 -16.81
C HIS A 130 -2.23 4.02 -16.74
N LEU A 131 -1.99 2.97 -15.97
CA LEU A 131 -0.69 2.28 -15.91
C LEU A 131 -0.41 1.40 -17.15
N GLY A 132 -1.38 1.22 -18.03
CA GLY A 132 -1.29 0.28 -19.16
C GLY A 132 -1.31 -1.19 -18.72
N ALA A 133 -1.82 -1.47 -17.51
CA ALA A 133 -1.99 -2.82 -17.01
C ALA A 133 -3.23 -3.49 -17.63
N ALA A 134 -3.11 -4.78 -17.93
CA ALA A 134 -4.21 -5.59 -18.43
C ALA A 134 -4.93 -6.26 -17.25
N LEU A 135 -6.11 -5.78 -16.90
CA LEU A 135 -6.98 -6.47 -15.94
C LEU A 135 -7.46 -7.79 -16.56
N LEU A 136 -7.03 -8.92 -16.01
CA LEU A 136 -7.46 -10.24 -16.47
C LEU A 136 -8.89 -10.51 -16.01
N ARG A 137 -9.15 -10.36 -14.70
CA ARG A 137 -10.48 -10.60 -14.14
C ARG A 137 -10.66 -9.90 -12.80
N HIS A 138 -11.86 -9.37 -12.57
CA HIS A 138 -12.37 -9.03 -11.24
C HIS A 138 -13.30 -10.15 -10.74
N GLY A 139 -13.05 -10.61 -9.53
CA GLY A 139 -13.59 -11.82 -8.92
C GLY A 139 -13.05 -13.10 -9.56
N ALA A 140 -13.17 -14.22 -8.88
CA ALA A 140 -13.07 -15.53 -9.51
C ALA A 140 -14.17 -16.48 -8.99
N PRO A 141 -14.50 -17.55 -9.72
CA PRO A 141 -15.49 -18.54 -9.31
C PRO A 141 -14.93 -19.44 -8.19
N ALA A 142 -14.50 -18.84 -7.08
CA ALA A 142 -14.03 -19.46 -5.86
C ALA A 142 -14.50 -18.62 -4.66
N HIS A 143 -14.67 -19.26 -3.51
CA HIS A 143 -15.06 -18.59 -2.26
C HIS A 143 -14.08 -18.93 -1.15
N PRO A 144 -13.47 -17.93 -0.48
CA PRO A 144 -13.59 -16.48 -0.73
C PRO A 144 -12.87 -15.99 -2.00
N GLY A 145 -13.55 -15.22 -2.87
CA GLY A 145 -12.98 -14.76 -4.15
C GLY A 145 -13.69 -13.60 -4.86
N SER A 146 -14.77 -13.02 -4.29
CA SER A 146 -15.57 -11.99 -4.98
C SER A 146 -14.88 -10.63 -5.13
N PHE A 147 -14.02 -10.26 -4.16
CA PHE A 147 -13.26 -9.01 -4.16
C PHE A 147 -11.82 -9.16 -4.66
N PHE A 148 -11.44 -10.39 -5.04
CA PHE A 148 -10.15 -10.63 -5.65
C PHE A 148 -10.11 -10.02 -7.04
N TRP A 149 -8.98 -9.52 -7.50
CA TRP A 149 -8.75 -9.29 -8.92
C TRP A 149 -7.30 -9.60 -9.29
N LEU A 150 -7.09 -9.96 -10.55
CA LEU A 150 -5.77 -10.21 -11.12
C LEU A 150 -5.59 -9.35 -12.35
N ALA A 151 -4.48 -8.61 -12.39
CA ALA A 151 -4.03 -7.87 -13.55
C ALA A 151 -2.57 -8.22 -13.87
N TYR A 152 -2.14 -7.91 -15.08
CA TYR A 152 -0.75 -7.97 -15.48
C TYR A 152 -0.26 -6.58 -15.85
N TRP A 153 0.79 -6.12 -15.17
CA TRP A 153 1.45 -4.86 -15.46
C TRP A 153 2.88 -5.12 -15.90
N GLN A 154 3.18 -4.87 -17.17
CA GLN A 154 4.49 -5.19 -17.78
C GLN A 154 4.94 -6.65 -17.56
N GLY A 155 3.98 -7.59 -17.63
CA GLY A 155 4.23 -9.01 -17.38
C GLY A 155 4.28 -9.39 -15.90
N VAL A 156 4.31 -8.42 -14.98
CA VAL A 156 4.26 -8.67 -13.54
C VAL A 156 2.80 -8.87 -13.11
N PRO A 157 2.45 -10.00 -12.45
CA PRO A 157 1.13 -10.20 -11.91
C PRO A 157 0.88 -9.27 -10.71
N VAL A 158 -0.26 -8.59 -10.73
CA VAL A 158 -0.72 -7.67 -9.69
C VAL A 158 -2.05 -8.20 -9.16
N PHE A 159 -2.07 -8.47 -7.85
CA PHE A 159 -3.24 -9.00 -7.16
C PHE A 159 -3.92 -7.90 -6.35
N GLY A 160 -5.24 -7.85 -6.42
CA GLY A 160 -6.07 -7.17 -5.44
C GLY A 160 -6.67 -8.16 -4.46
N LEU A 161 -6.44 -7.92 -3.18
CA LEU A 161 -7.00 -8.73 -2.09
C LEU A 161 -7.82 -7.84 -1.16
N PRO A 162 -8.97 -8.31 -0.66
CA PRO A 162 -9.68 -7.62 0.40
C PRO A 162 -8.85 -7.68 1.70
N SER A 163 -8.92 -6.62 2.51
CA SER A 163 -8.20 -6.55 3.79
C SER A 163 -8.57 -7.69 4.76
N CYS A 164 -9.82 -8.16 4.73
CA CYS A 164 -10.27 -9.32 5.52
C CYS A 164 -9.74 -10.66 4.96
N GLY A 165 -9.45 -10.75 3.66
CA GLY A 165 -8.93 -11.96 3.04
C GLY A 165 -7.46 -12.22 3.38
N LEU A 166 -6.70 -11.18 3.74
CA LEU A 166 -5.32 -11.34 4.23
C LEU A 166 -5.21 -12.12 5.54
N TYR A 167 -6.32 -12.23 6.30
CA TYR A 167 -6.37 -12.92 7.60
C TYR A 167 -7.29 -14.14 7.60
N ALA A 168 -7.83 -14.52 6.44
CA ALA A 168 -8.68 -15.71 6.32
C ALA A 168 -7.82 -16.96 6.09
N GLU A 169 -8.23 -18.09 6.67
CA GLU A 169 -7.46 -19.35 6.70
C GLU A 169 -7.35 -20.07 5.34
N GLY A 170 -8.00 -19.56 4.29
CA GLY A 170 -7.85 -20.05 2.93
C GLY A 170 -8.61 -19.18 1.96
N THR A 171 -7.89 -18.55 1.03
CA THR A 171 -8.45 -17.68 0.01
C THR A 171 -8.03 -18.11 -1.38
N LEU A 172 -8.68 -17.52 -2.37
CA LEU A 172 -8.26 -17.63 -3.76
C LEU A 172 -6.78 -17.25 -3.97
N ALA A 173 -6.22 -16.35 -3.17
CA ALA A 173 -4.81 -15.98 -3.25
C ALA A 173 -3.92 -17.18 -2.97
N ASP A 174 -4.28 -18.02 -2.00
CA ASP A 174 -3.50 -19.20 -1.60
C ASP A 174 -3.47 -20.28 -2.68
N LEU A 175 -4.46 -20.29 -3.60
CA LEU A 175 -4.45 -21.17 -4.76
C LEU A 175 -3.60 -20.62 -5.92
N LEU A 176 -3.59 -19.30 -6.12
CA LEU A 176 -3.00 -18.68 -7.31
C LEU A 176 -1.57 -18.18 -7.08
N LEU A 177 -1.28 -17.68 -5.88
CA LEU A 177 0.02 -17.12 -5.53
C LEU A 177 1.15 -18.15 -5.67
N PRO A 178 1.03 -19.41 -5.20
CA PRO A 178 2.08 -20.41 -5.39
C PRO A 178 2.40 -20.67 -6.87
N ARG A 179 1.36 -20.74 -7.73
CA ARG A 179 1.51 -20.92 -9.18
C ARG A 179 2.26 -19.75 -9.81
N VAL A 180 1.87 -18.53 -9.44
CA VAL A 180 2.56 -17.31 -9.89
C VAL A 180 4.01 -17.25 -9.41
N LEU A 181 4.27 -17.63 -8.15
CA LEU A 181 5.63 -17.70 -7.60
C LEU A 181 6.48 -18.79 -8.28
N ALA A 182 5.84 -19.85 -8.81
CA ALA A 182 6.47 -20.85 -9.65
C ALA A 182 6.70 -20.38 -11.10
N GLY A 183 6.31 -19.14 -11.44
CA GLY A 183 6.49 -18.55 -12.77
C GLY A 183 5.35 -18.85 -13.75
N GLU A 184 4.23 -19.42 -13.29
CA GLU A 184 3.07 -19.65 -14.16
C GLU A 184 2.34 -18.34 -14.49
N VAL A 185 1.93 -18.21 -15.74
CA VAL A 185 1.02 -17.15 -16.19
C VAL A 185 -0.41 -17.66 -16.09
N ILE A 186 -1.20 -17.07 -15.20
CA ILE A 186 -2.60 -17.43 -14.98
C ILE A 186 -3.46 -16.88 -16.10
N THR A 187 -4.27 -17.75 -16.70
CA THR A 187 -5.20 -17.40 -17.78
C THR A 187 -6.65 -17.31 -17.27
N LEU A 188 -7.55 -16.81 -18.11
CA LEU A 188 -8.99 -16.87 -17.84
C LEU A 188 -9.50 -18.30 -17.70
N ALA A 189 -8.90 -19.26 -18.42
CA ALA A 189 -9.27 -20.67 -18.33
C ALA A 189 -8.88 -21.27 -16.97
N ASP A 190 -7.69 -20.92 -16.46
CA ASP A 190 -7.25 -21.30 -15.12
C ASP A 190 -8.21 -20.80 -14.04
N LEU A 191 -8.61 -19.53 -14.14
CA LEU A 191 -9.58 -18.94 -13.21
C LEU A 191 -10.96 -19.61 -13.32
N ALA A 192 -11.41 -19.92 -14.54
CA ALA A 192 -12.69 -20.58 -14.76
C ALA A 192 -12.71 -22.01 -14.18
N ALA A 193 -11.59 -22.73 -14.27
CA ALA A 193 -11.47 -24.09 -13.73
C ALA A 193 -11.69 -24.16 -12.21
N LEU A 194 -11.47 -23.05 -11.48
CA LEU A 194 -11.74 -22.96 -10.05
C LEU A 194 -13.23 -23.10 -9.70
N GLY A 195 -14.15 -22.92 -10.66
CA GLY A 195 -15.58 -23.13 -10.43
C GLY A 195 -15.93 -24.54 -9.95
N HIS A 196 -15.09 -25.53 -10.27
CA HIS A 196 -15.20 -26.88 -9.74
C HIS A 196 -14.29 -27.05 -8.52
N GLY A 197 -14.90 -27.02 -7.33
CA GLY A 197 -14.17 -27.20 -6.06
C GLY A 197 -13.52 -25.94 -5.49
N GLY A 198 -13.78 -24.75 -6.04
CA GLY A 198 -13.26 -23.46 -5.53
C GLY A 198 -13.87 -22.99 -4.21
N LEU A 199 -14.63 -23.83 -3.50
CA LEU A 199 -15.20 -23.51 -2.20
C LEU A 199 -14.20 -23.85 -1.10
N LEU A 200 -13.44 -22.87 -0.63
CA LEU A 200 -12.37 -23.06 0.35
C LEU A 200 -12.93 -23.01 1.78
N ARG A 201 -13.35 -24.17 2.28
CA ARG A 201 -13.72 -24.36 3.69
C ARG A 201 -12.52 -24.84 4.51
N PRO A 202 -12.55 -24.73 5.85
CA PRO A 202 -11.48 -25.26 6.70
C PRO A 202 -11.17 -26.73 6.42
N GLU A 203 -12.18 -27.56 6.12
CA GLU A 203 -11.98 -28.98 5.78
C GLU A 203 -11.18 -29.21 4.48
N MET A 204 -10.97 -28.17 3.67
CA MET A 204 -10.16 -28.22 2.46
C MET A 204 -8.70 -27.83 2.68
N ALA A 205 -8.23 -27.79 3.94
CA ALA A 205 -6.83 -27.52 4.29
C ALA A 205 -5.83 -28.40 3.52
N PHE A 206 -6.21 -29.63 3.17
CA PHE A 206 -5.39 -30.56 2.37
C PHE A 206 -4.95 -30.01 1.00
N ARG A 207 -5.60 -28.95 0.51
CA ARG A 207 -5.26 -28.30 -0.76
C ARG A 207 -4.12 -27.29 -0.65
N PHE A 208 -3.72 -26.95 0.57
CA PHE A 208 -2.67 -25.98 0.84
C PHE A 208 -1.45 -26.67 1.46
N PRO A 209 -0.22 -26.24 1.15
CA PRO A 209 0.96 -26.75 1.82
C PRO A 209 0.93 -26.45 3.34
N PRO A 210 1.61 -27.27 4.17
CA PRO A 210 1.45 -27.28 5.62
C PRO A 210 2.24 -26.17 6.34
N TYR A 211 2.28 -24.95 5.78
CA TYR A 211 3.00 -23.81 6.36
C TYR A 211 2.25 -23.14 7.54
N GLY A 212 1.58 -23.93 8.37
CA GLY A 212 0.96 -23.47 9.62
C GLY A 212 -0.57 -23.44 9.65
N LEU A 213 -1.24 -24.19 8.77
CA LEU A 213 -2.71 -24.34 8.79
C LEU A 213 -3.22 -25.40 9.79
N THR A 214 -2.31 -26.01 10.56
CA THR A 214 -2.62 -27.11 11.48
C THR A 214 -1.76 -27.01 12.74
N ALA A 215 -2.21 -26.21 13.70
CA ALA A 215 -1.91 -26.50 15.11
C ALA A 215 -3.17 -26.96 15.87
N GLU A 216 -4.37 -26.70 15.35
CA GLU A 216 -5.62 -27.06 16.02
C GLU A 216 -6.52 -28.02 15.22
N ALA A 217 -6.32 -28.17 13.91
CA ALA A 217 -7.20 -28.99 13.06
C ALA A 217 -6.91 -30.51 13.08
N ASP A 218 -5.81 -30.95 13.69
CA ASP A 218 -5.44 -32.37 13.85
C ASP A 218 -5.88 -32.98 15.19
N ALA A 219 -6.65 -32.26 16.01
CA ALA A 219 -7.23 -32.85 17.22
C ALA A 219 -8.41 -33.79 16.82
N PRO A 220 -8.34 -35.10 17.10
CA PRO A 220 -9.47 -35.99 16.86
C PRO A 220 -10.66 -35.49 17.68
N HIS A 221 -11.82 -35.37 17.02
CA HIS A 221 -13.08 -34.94 17.63
C HIS A 221 -13.34 -35.69 18.94
N GLY A 222 -13.17 -35.02 20.08
CA GLY A 222 -13.57 -35.61 21.37
C GLY A 222 -12.88 -35.10 22.64
N GLU A 223 -11.80 -34.33 22.58
CA GLU A 223 -11.15 -33.86 23.83
C GLU A 223 -11.08 -32.34 23.91
N SER A 224 -11.70 -31.80 24.95
CA SER A 224 -11.66 -30.38 25.31
C SER A 224 -10.23 -29.95 25.65
N PRO A 225 -9.75 -28.75 25.27
CA PRO A 225 -8.37 -28.30 25.49
C PRO A 225 -7.94 -28.10 26.95
N ASP A 226 -8.82 -28.33 27.93
CA ASP A 226 -8.60 -28.00 29.34
C ASP A 226 -7.94 -29.11 30.20
N ALA A 227 -7.59 -30.28 29.64
CA ALA A 227 -7.04 -31.39 30.43
C ALA A 227 -5.51 -31.33 30.69
N LEU A 228 -4.77 -30.39 30.09
CA LEU A 228 -3.31 -30.34 30.19
C LEU A 228 -2.74 -29.23 31.10
N ARG A 229 -3.57 -28.61 31.96
CA ARG A 229 -3.10 -27.73 33.04
C ARG A 229 -3.34 -28.35 34.42
N ALA A 230 -2.59 -29.39 34.74
CA ALA A 230 -2.30 -29.73 36.14
C ALA A 230 -0.90 -29.20 36.49
N PRO A 231 -0.75 -28.26 37.44
CA PRO A 231 0.56 -27.92 37.97
C PRO A 231 1.01 -29.05 38.90
N GLY A 232 2.25 -29.51 38.71
CA GLY A 232 2.84 -30.54 39.54
C GLY A 232 2.83 -30.19 41.03
N ARG A 233 2.47 -31.20 41.84
CA ARG A 233 3.13 -31.63 43.07
C ARG A 233 2.68 -33.03 43.43
#